data_AF-A0A0G0N5J6-F1
#
_entry.id   AF-A0A0G0N5J6-F1
#
_cell.length_a   1.000
_cell.length_b   1.000
_cell.length_c   1.000
_cell.angle_alpha   90.00
_cell.angle_beta   90.00
_cell.angle_gamma   90.00
#
_symmetry.space_group_name_H-M   'P 1'
#
loop_
_entity.id
_entity.type
_entity.pdbx_description
1 polymer ?
#
loop_
_entity_poly.entity_id
_entity_poly.type
_entity_poly.pdbx_seq_one_letter_code
_entity_poly.pdbx_strand_id
1 'polypeptide(L)'
;MLDFKVTDFNNGLKLITAPLANTKAVTILFLISVGSRYEEASQNGISHFLEHLFFKGTNKRPTTLDIAKTLDGVGASYNAFTGEEHTG
;
A
#
# COMPACT_ATOMS: atom_id res chain seq x y z
N MET A 1 -20.32 15.60 4.07
CA MET A 1 -19.02 15.22 4.65
C MET A 1 -18.98 13.70 4.66
N LEU A 2 -17.83 13.06 4.42
CA LEU A 2 -17.75 11.60 4.51
C LEU A 2 -17.77 11.19 5.98
N ASP A 3 -18.66 10.27 6.34
CA ASP A 3 -18.63 9.64 7.66
C ASP A 3 -17.46 8.67 7.69
N PHE A 4 -16.47 8.94 8.54
CA PHE A 4 -15.32 8.06 8.72
C PHE A 4 -15.36 7.36 10.08
N LYS A 5 -14.93 6.09 10.10
CA LYS A 5 -14.76 5.32 11.33
C LYS A 5 -13.30 4.91 11.48
N VAL A 6 -12.74 5.14 12.65
CA VAL A 6 -11.41 4.66 13.04
C VAL A 6 -11.58 3.38 13.85
N THR A 7 -10.80 2.35 13.52
CA THR A 7 -10.69 1.10 14.29
C THR A 7 -9.23 0.86 14.63
N ASP A 8 -8.92 0.82 15.91
CA ASP A 8 -7.59 0.49 16.42
C ASP A 8 -7.49 -1.02 16.68
N PHE A 9 -6.45 -1.65 16.17
CA PHE A 9 -6.15 -3.06 16.41
C PHE A 9 -5.10 -3.23 17.51
N ASN A 10 -5.14 -4.37 18.21
CA ASN A 10 -4.21 -4.67 19.31
C ASN A 10 -2.73 -4.71 18.89
N ASN A 11 -2.46 -4.88 17.59
CA ASN A 11 -1.10 -4.87 17.03
C ASN A 11 -0.63 -3.46 16.62
N GLY A 12 -1.39 -2.41 16.95
CA GLY A 12 -1.06 -1.02 16.62
C GLY A 12 -1.49 -0.57 15.21
N LEU A 13 -2.04 -1.46 14.38
CA LEU A 13 -2.61 -1.06 13.10
C LEU A 13 -3.85 -0.19 13.32
N LYS A 14 -3.96 0.89 12.55
CA LYS A 14 -5.13 1.76 12.51
C LYS A 14 -5.83 1.63 11.16
N LEU A 15 -7.11 1.29 11.18
CA LEU A 15 -7.95 1.23 9.99
C LEU A 15 -8.93 2.40 9.98
N ILE A 16 -8.95 3.13 8.88
CA ILE A 16 -9.91 4.19 8.61
C ILE A 16 -10.84 3.70 7.50
N THR A 17 -12.15 3.66 7.76
CA THR A 17 -13.16 3.34 6.75
C THR A 17 -14.05 4.54 6.48
N ALA A 18 -14.39 4.76 5.20
CA ALA A 18 -15.29 5.81 4.75
C ALA A 18 -16.28 5.23 3.72
N PRO A 19 -17.44 4.69 4.16
CA PRO A 19 -18.39 4.05 3.26
C PRO A 19 -19.03 5.04 2.29
N LEU A 20 -19.15 4.63 1.03
CA LEU A 20 -19.79 5.39 -0.04
C LEU A 20 -20.90 4.55 -0.67
N ALA A 21 -22.16 4.89 -0.39
CA ALA A 21 -23.32 4.10 -0.88
C ALA A 21 -23.52 4.16 -2.40
N ASN A 22 -22.99 5.19 -3.07
CA ASN A 22 -23.27 5.48 -4.48
C ASN A 22 -22.24 4.88 -5.44
N THR A 23 -21.35 4.00 -4.97
CA THR A 23 -20.34 3.35 -5.81
C THR A 23 -20.17 1.87 -5.43
N LYS A 24 -19.80 1.07 -6.42
CA LYS A 24 -19.36 -0.33 -6.23
C LYS A 24 -17.84 -0.46 -6.18
N ALA A 25 -17.11 0.61 -6.51
CA ALA A 25 -15.66 0.64 -6.43
C ALA A 25 -15.20 0.72 -4.97
N VAL A 26 -14.04 0.14 -4.69
CA VAL A 26 -13.36 0.24 -3.40
C VAL A 26 -11.94 0.72 -3.64
N THR A 27 -11.46 1.60 -2.77
CA THR A 27 -10.06 2.03 -2.75
C THR A 27 -9.46 1.61 -1.41
N ILE A 28 -8.28 1.01 -1.47
CA ILE A 28 -7.51 0.60 -0.30
C ILE A 28 -6.16 1.30 -0.41
N LEU A 29 -5.73 1.95 0.66
CA LEU A 29 -4.41 2.57 0.80
C LEU A 29 -3.77 2.03 2.06
N PHE A 30 -2.54 1.53 1.93
CA PHE A 30 -1.68 1.22 3.06
C PHE A 30 -0.70 2.37 3.22
N LEU A 31 -0.55 2.90 4.44
CA LEU A 31 0.42 3.95 4.72
C LEU A 31 1.35 3.47 5.81
N ILE A 32 2.64 3.42 5.49
CA ILE A 32 3.69 3.01 6.40
C ILE A 32 4.48 4.25 6.75
N SER A 33 4.77 4.45 8.05
CA SER A 33 5.59 5.56 8.55
C SER A 33 7.08 5.28 8.35
N VAL A 34 7.48 5.11 7.10
CA VAL A 34 8.85 4.95 6.63
C VAL A 34 8.97 5.62 5.25
N GLY A 35 10.15 6.06 4.87
CA GLY A 35 10.43 6.77 3.63
C GLY A 35 11.91 7.11 3.54
N SER A 36 12.30 7.88 2.52
CA SER A 36 13.71 8.17 2.24
C SER A 36 14.45 8.90 3.37
N ARG A 37 13.74 9.60 4.25
CA ARG A 37 14.32 10.28 5.43
C ARG A 37 14.97 9.32 6.42
N TYR A 38 14.50 8.08 6.46
CA TYR A 38 14.98 7.06 7.40
C TYR A 38 16.10 6.20 6.81
N GLU A 39 16.59 6.53 5.62
CA GLU A 39 17.68 5.81 4.97
C GLU A 39 19.03 6.21 5.54
N GLU A 40 19.91 5.22 5.70
CA GLU A 40 21.32 5.47 5.93
C GLU A 40 21.97 5.92 4.62
N ALA A 41 22.99 6.78 4.70
CA ALA A 41 23.68 7.31 3.52
C ALA A 41 24.27 6.20 2.61
N SER A 42 24.63 5.05 3.18
CA SER A 42 25.12 3.88 2.45
C SER A 42 24.03 3.10 1.70
N GLN A 43 22.76 3.42 1.94
CA GLN A 43 21.58 2.72 1.41
C GLN A 43 20.60 3.68 0.70
N ASN A 44 21.05 4.86 0.28
CA ASN A 44 20.20 5.82 -0.42
C ASN A 44 19.41 5.17 -1.57
N GLY A 45 18.10 5.40 -1.58
CA GLY A 45 17.15 4.84 -2.53
C GLY A 45 16.57 3.47 -2.13
N ILE A 46 16.95 2.89 -0.99
CA ILE A 46 16.48 1.56 -0.58
C ILE A 46 14.96 1.52 -0.35
N SER A 47 14.35 2.59 0.16
CA SER A 47 12.90 2.64 0.42
C SER A 47 12.12 2.56 -0.89
N HIS A 48 12.52 3.38 -1.88
CA HIS A 48 11.93 3.34 -3.21
C HIS A 48 12.23 2.00 -3.91
N PHE A 49 13.43 1.43 -3.73
CA PHE A 49 13.73 0.13 -4.28
C PHE A 49 12.83 -0.98 -3.69
N LEU A 50 12.63 -0.98 -2.37
CA LEU A 50 11.73 -1.91 -1.69
C LEU A 50 10.27 -1.76 -2.13
N GLU A 51 9.79 -0.53 -2.34
CA GLU A 51 8.47 -0.25 -2.91
C GLU A 51 8.25 -1.03 -4.21
N HIS A 52 9.21 -0.98 -5.15
CA HIS A 52 9.15 -1.74 -6.41
C HIS A 52 9.21 -3.25 -6.19
N LEU A 53 9.99 -3.72 -5.21
CA LEU A 53 10.14 -5.15 -4.94
C LEU A 53 8.87 -5.79 -4.39
N PHE A 54 7.99 -5.05 -3.72
CA PHE A 54 6.70 -5.59 -3.26
C PHE A 54 5.79 -6.04 -4.41
N PHE A 55 6.02 -5.55 -5.63
CA PHE A 55 5.30 -6.00 -6.83
C PHE A 55 5.95 -7.20 -7.54
N LYS A 56 7.07 -7.72 -7.04
CA LYS A 56 7.82 -8.79 -7.72
C LYS A 56 7.49 -10.20 -7.25
N GLY A 57 6.84 -10.35 -6.11
CA GLY A 57 6.36 -11.63 -5.60
C GLY A 57 6.24 -11.66 -4.08
N THR A 58 5.43 -12.58 -3.58
CA THR A 58 5.23 -12.87 -2.14
C THR A 58 5.08 -14.38 -1.95
N ASN A 59 5.15 -14.87 -0.71
CA ASN A 59 4.98 -16.30 -0.42
C ASN A 59 3.65 -16.89 -0.94
N LYS A 60 2.57 -16.09 -1.01
CA LYS A 60 1.25 -16.52 -1.51
C LYS A 60 1.00 -16.20 -2.98
N ARG A 61 1.78 -15.29 -3.58
CA ARG A 61 1.75 -14.89 -4.99
C ARG A 61 3.19 -14.78 -5.48
N PRO A 62 3.83 -15.91 -5.83
CA PRO A 62 5.29 -15.97 -5.96
C PRO A 62 5.88 -15.12 -7.08
N THR A 63 5.11 -14.80 -8.12
CA THR A 63 5.61 -14.06 -9.28
C THR A 63 4.92 -12.71 -9.47
N THR A 64 5.57 -11.81 -10.22
CA THR A 64 4.95 -10.55 -10.68
C THR A 64 3.64 -10.80 -11.42
N LEU A 65 3.58 -11.88 -12.21
CA LEU A 65 2.41 -12.23 -12.99
C LEU A 65 1.22 -12.66 -12.10
N ASP A 66 1.49 -13.35 -10.99
CA ASP A 66 0.44 -13.77 -10.04
C ASP A 66 -0.21 -12.55 -9.36
N ILE A 67 0.59 -11.52 -9.07
CA ILE A 67 0.11 -10.25 -8.52
C ILE A 67 -0.71 -9.50 -9.58
N ALA A 68 -0.13 -9.26 -10.76
CA ALA A 68 -0.78 -8.50 -11.83
C ALA A 68 -2.10 -9.13 -12.27
N LYS A 69 -2.14 -10.44 -12.54
CA LYS A 69 -3.37 -11.15 -12.92
C LYS A 69 -4.49 -11.02 -11.88
N THR A 70 -4.16 -10.99 -10.60
CA THR A 70 -5.16 -10.84 -9.52
C THR A 70 -5.85 -9.46 -9.61
N LEU A 71 -5.07 -8.41 -9.86
CA LEU A 71 -5.56 -7.03 -9.93
C LEU A 71 -6.26 -6.76 -11.27
N ASP A 72 -5.66 -7.21 -12.38
CA ASP A 72 -6.22 -7.06 -13.72
C ASP A 72 -7.55 -7.83 -13.86
N GLY A 73 -7.66 -9.00 -13.22
CA GLY A 73 -8.87 -9.82 -13.24
C GLY A 73 -10.11 -9.14 -12.64
N VAL A 74 -9.93 -8.10 -11.83
CA VAL A 74 -11.02 -7.27 -11.28
C VAL A 74 -11.04 -5.85 -11.87
N GLY A 75 -10.19 -5.56 -12.86
CA GLY A 75 -10.07 -4.25 -13.48
C GLY A 75 -9.51 -3.17 -12.53
N ALA A 76 -8.67 -3.56 -11.56
CA ALA A 76 -8.11 -2.61 -10.60
C ALA A 76 -7.08 -1.68 -11.25
N SER A 77 -7.14 -0.40 -10.87
CA SER A 77 -6.00 0.52 -11.04
C SER A 77 -5.24 0.58 -9.72
N TYR A 78 -3.92 0.45 -9.79
CA TYR A 78 -3.05 0.38 -8.62
C TYR A 78 -1.74 1.11 -8.88
N ASN A 79 -1.14 1.61 -7.80
CA ASN A 79 0.18 2.24 -7.80
C ASN A 79 0.76 2.19 -6.39
N ALA A 80 1.97 2.71 -6.23
CA ALA A 80 2.61 2.99 -4.96
C ALA A 80 3.40 4.31 -5.05
N PHE A 81 3.91 4.78 -3.92
CA PHE A 81 4.85 5.89 -3.83
C PHE A 81 5.75 5.78 -2.59
N THR A 82 6.95 6.35 -2.70
CA THR A 82 7.86 6.57 -1.57
C THR A 82 8.10 8.06 -1.41
N GLY A 83 7.66 8.62 -0.28
CA GLY A 83 7.98 9.97 0.16
C GLY A 83 9.16 10.00 1.12
N GLU A 84 9.37 11.16 1.73
CA GLU A 84 10.42 11.33 2.75
C GLU A 84 10.09 10.55 4.02
N GLU A 85 8.86 10.66 4.52
CA GLU A 85 8.48 10.10 5.82
C GLU A 85 7.45 8.96 5.73
N HIS A 86 6.88 8.75 4.54
CA HIS A 86 5.80 7.81 4.29
C HIS A 86 5.93 7.11 2.94
N THR A 87 5.59 5.82 2.92
CA THR A 87 5.45 4.99 1.72
C THR A 87 4.03 4.42 1.69
N GLY A 88 3.40 4.41 0.53
CA GLY A 88 2.05 3.87 0.33
C GLY A 88 1.77 3.38 -1.07
#